data_AF-A0A7X9GD79-F1
#
_entry.id   AF-A0A7X9GD79-F1
#
_cell.length_a   1.000
_cell.length_b   1.000
_cell.length_c   1.000
_cell.angle_alpha   90.00
_cell.angle_beta   90.00
_cell.angle_gamma   90.00
#
_symmetry.space_group_name_H-M   'P 1'
#
loop_
_entity.id
_entity.type
_entity.pdbx_description
1 polymer ?
#
loop_
_entity_poly.entity_id
_entity_poly.type
_entity_poly.pdbx_seq_one_letter_code
_entity_poly.pdbx_strand_id
1 'polypeptide(L)'
;GSLVVATQSVKDFVGSQSILRHSTAIFNNCQYQMIGMLKEDDLLAYLELFKQNPLTDTQKNFLMSARRGEFLLNIDSKNRLRIWIRATELEREMMGEGDSK
;
A
#
# COMPACT_ATOMS: atom_id res chain seq x y z
N GLY A 1 -10.56 1.50 -18.66
CA GLY A 1 -11.11 2.04 -17.40
C GLY A 1 -10.08 1.85 -16.30
N SER A 2 -10.07 2.70 -15.28
CA SER A 2 -9.18 2.56 -14.12
C SER A 2 -10.00 2.19 -12.89
N LEU A 3 -9.47 1.28 -12.06
CA LEU A 3 -10.03 0.92 -10.76
C LEU A 3 -8.98 1.19 -9.70
N VAL A 4 -9.32 2.00 -8.71
CA VAL A 4 -8.48 2.27 -7.54
C VAL A 4 -9.15 1.63 -6.34
N VAL A 5 -8.46 0.68 -5.72
CA VAL A 5 -8.88 0.05 -4.47
C VAL A 5 -7.95 0.54 -3.37
N ALA A 6 -8.52 1.08 -2.30
CA ALA A 6 -7.79 1.53 -1.12
C ALA A 6 -8.42 0.93 0.14
N THR A 7 -7.59 0.47 1.06
CA THR A 7 -8.02 -0.10 2.34
C THR A 7 -7.00 0.20 3.43
N GLN A 8 -7.47 0.30 4.68
CA GLN A 8 -6.62 0.32 5.87
C GLN A 8 -6.48 -1.07 6.51
N SER A 9 -7.38 -2.00 6.18
CA SER A 9 -7.45 -3.33 6.78
C SER A 9 -7.17 -4.39 5.71
N VAL A 10 -5.90 -4.78 5.56
CA VAL A 10 -5.55 -5.84 4.59
C VAL A 10 -6.05 -7.21 5.06
N LYS A 11 -6.24 -7.38 6.38
CA LYS A 11 -6.76 -8.59 7.02
C LYS A 11 -8.13 -9.01 6.50
N ASP A 12 -8.98 -8.05 6.13
CA ASP A 12 -10.32 -8.32 5.61
C ASP A 12 -10.28 -9.09 4.28
N PHE A 13 -9.16 -9.01 3.56
CA PHE A 13 -8.97 -9.67 2.27
C PHE A 13 -8.38 -11.08 2.39
N VAL A 14 -7.97 -11.50 3.59
CA VAL A 14 -7.41 -12.84 3.86
C VAL A 14 -8.25 -13.68 4.83
N GLY A 15 -9.34 -13.12 5.39
CA GLY A 15 -10.13 -13.75 6.46
C GLY A 15 -10.86 -15.06 6.11
N SER A 16 -11.00 -15.42 4.84
CA SER A 16 -11.49 -16.74 4.41
C SER A 16 -10.89 -17.14 3.06
N GLN A 17 -10.80 -18.45 2.78
CA GLN A 17 -10.22 -18.93 1.52
C GLN A 17 -10.99 -18.46 0.27
N SER A 18 -12.32 -18.36 0.35
CA SER A 18 -13.13 -17.84 -0.75
C SER A 18 -12.80 -16.37 -1.03
N ILE A 19 -12.71 -15.55 0.01
CA ILE A 19 -12.35 -14.12 -0.11
C ILE A 19 -10.92 -13.99 -0.62
N LEU A 20 -9.97 -14.74 -0.05
CA LEU A 20 -8.57 -14.73 -0.45
C LEU A 20 -8.42 -14.99 -1.96
N ARG A 21 -9.11 -16.01 -2.49
CA ARG A 21 -9.06 -16.32 -3.93
C ARG A 21 -9.51 -15.14 -4.79
N HIS A 22 -10.60 -14.46 -4.42
CA HIS A 22 -11.10 -13.30 -5.16
C HIS A 22 -10.17 -12.10 -5.01
N SER A 23 -9.70 -11.82 -3.80
CA SER A 23 -8.75 -10.75 -3.51
C SER A 23 -7.45 -10.92 -4.28
N THR A 24 -6.83 -12.11 -4.24
CA THR A 24 -5.60 -12.40 -5.00
C THR A 24 -5.80 -12.20 -6.49
N ALA A 25 -6.96 -12.61 -7.05
CA ALA A 25 -7.26 -12.37 -8.46
C ALA A 25 -7.36 -10.88 -8.81
N ILE A 26 -7.90 -10.04 -7.91
CA ILE A 26 -7.97 -8.59 -8.12
C ILE A 26 -6.57 -7.98 -8.03
N PHE A 27 -5.86 -8.21 -6.92
CA PHE A 27 -4.60 -7.52 -6.64
C PHE A 27 -3.43 -8.00 -7.51
N ASN A 28 -3.40 -9.26 -7.94
CA ASN A 28 -2.40 -9.73 -8.89
C ASN A 28 -2.56 -9.13 -10.28
N ASN A 29 -3.77 -8.69 -10.65
CA ASN A 29 -4.03 -8.00 -11.92
C ASN A 29 -3.79 -6.49 -11.83
N CYS A 30 -3.59 -5.93 -10.63
CA CYS A 30 -3.21 -4.53 -10.48
C CYS A 30 -1.75 -4.31 -10.93
N GLN A 31 -1.57 -3.47 -11.94
CA GLN A 31 -0.23 -3.10 -12.43
C GLN A 31 0.56 -2.27 -11.41
N TYR A 32 -0.14 -1.43 -10.64
CA TYR A 32 0.46 -0.54 -9.65
C TYR A 32 -0.09 -0.83 -8.26
N GLN A 33 0.78 -0.79 -7.26
CA GLN A 33 0.40 -0.97 -5.86
C GLN A 33 1.18 0.02 -5.02
N MET A 34 0.50 0.75 -4.15
CA MET A 34 1.11 1.69 -3.22
C MET A 34 0.83 1.23 -1.80
N ILE A 35 1.89 0.91 -1.06
CA ILE A 35 1.80 0.35 0.27
C ILE A 35 2.44 1.32 1.26
N GLY A 36 1.64 1.79 2.21
CA GLY A 36 2.09 2.66 3.29
C GLY A 36 2.58 1.88 4.50
N MET A 37 2.66 2.54 5.64
CA MET A 37 3.03 1.89 6.89
C MET A 37 2.06 0.75 7.24
N LEU A 38 2.62 -0.42 7.59
CA LEU A 38 1.86 -1.59 8.04
C LEU A 38 2.32 -1.96 9.45
N LYS A 39 1.36 -2.36 10.29
CA LYS A 39 1.67 -3.02 11.57
C LYS A 39 2.08 -4.47 11.30
N GLU A 40 2.70 -5.11 12.29
CA GLU A 40 3.26 -6.47 12.15
C GLU A 40 2.23 -7.47 11.61
N ASP A 41 1.04 -7.54 12.22
CA ASP A 41 0.01 -8.45 11.75
C ASP A 41 -0.50 -8.14 10.33
N ASP A 42 -0.58 -6.85 9.96
CA ASP A 42 -1.02 -6.45 8.63
C ASP A 42 0.05 -6.75 7.59
N LEU A 43 1.33 -6.65 7.96
CA LEU A 43 2.44 -7.09 7.13
C LEU A 43 2.37 -8.59 6.87
N LEU A 44 2.05 -9.41 7.87
CA LEU A 44 1.88 -10.86 7.68
C LEU A 44 0.71 -11.16 6.73
N ALA A 45 -0.43 -10.51 6.90
CA ALA A 45 -1.57 -10.65 6.01
C ALA A 45 -1.26 -10.18 4.57
N TYR A 46 -0.50 -9.09 4.42
CA TYR A 46 -0.01 -8.63 3.13
C TYR A 46 0.90 -9.67 2.46
N LEU A 47 1.88 -10.20 3.20
CA LEU A 47 2.78 -11.24 2.69
C LEU A 47 2.02 -12.49 2.27
N GLU A 48 0.90 -12.79 2.94
CA GLU A 48 0.02 -13.88 2.56
C GLU A 48 -0.74 -13.61 1.26
N LEU A 49 -1.31 -12.41 1.12
CA LEU A 49 -2.05 -12.00 -0.07
C LEU A 49 -1.15 -11.95 -1.32
N PHE A 50 0.12 -11.57 -1.13
CA PHE A 50 1.12 -11.38 -2.19
C PHE A 50 2.25 -12.42 -2.17
N LYS A 51 1.96 -13.67 -1.76
CA LYS A 51 2.95 -14.78 -1.69
C LYS A 51 3.77 -14.96 -2.98
N GLN A 52 3.20 -14.66 -4.14
CA GLN A 52 3.86 -14.79 -5.44
C GLN A 52 4.90 -13.70 -5.73
N ASN A 53 4.84 -12.58 -5.02
CA ASN A 53 5.79 -11.48 -5.17
C ASN A 53 6.28 -11.00 -3.79
N PRO A 54 7.15 -11.78 -3.12
CA PRO A 54 7.56 -11.49 -1.76
C PRO A 54 8.35 -10.18 -1.65
N LEU A 55 8.24 -9.54 -0.49
CA LEU A 55 9.06 -8.40 -0.12
C LEU A 55 10.43 -8.86 0.39
N THR A 56 11.47 -8.07 0.12
CA THR A 56 12.78 -8.26 0.77
C THR A 56 12.72 -7.81 2.23
N ASP A 57 13.63 -8.27 3.08
CA ASP A 57 13.62 -7.89 4.49
C ASP A 57 13.83 -6.38 4.69
N THR A 58 14.61 -5.74 3.82
CA THR A 58 14.76 -4.27 3.82
C THR A 58 13.44 -3.57 3.48
N GLN A 59 12.60 -4.15 2.62
CA GLN A 59 11.28 -3.60 2.28
C GLN A 59 10.29 -3.81 3.42
N LYS A 60 10.29 -4.98 4.07
CA LYS A 60 9.51 -5.26 5.28
C LYS A 60 9.83 -4.26 6.39
N ASN A 61 11.13 -4.07 6.68
CA ASN A 61 11.59 -3.13 7.70
C ASN A 61 11.20 -1.68 7.37
N PHE A 62 11.22 -1.31 6.08
CA PHE A 62 10.73 -0.02 5.64
C PHE A 62 9.23 0.14 5.93
N LEU A 63 8.39 -0.81 5.52
CA LEU A 63 6.94 -0.72 5.76
C LEU A 63 6.57 -0.68 7.24
N MET A 64 7.35 -1.34 8.11
CA MET A 64 7.15 -1.31 9.56
C MET A 64 7.51 0.03 10.20
N SER A 65 8.42 0.80 9.59
CA SER A 65 8.95 2.06 10.14
C SER A 65 8.61 3.30 9.31
N ALA A 66 7.87 3.12 8.22
CA ALA A 66 7.48 4.19 7.29
C ALA A 66 6.69 5.28 8.00
N ARG A 67 7.02 6.53 7.69
CA ARG A 67 6.33 7.72 8.21
C ARG A 67 5.17 8.11 7.31
N ARG A 68 4.32 9.02 7.80
CA ARG A 68 3.23 9.58 7.00
C ARG A 68 3.77 10.18 5.69
N GLY A 69 3.17 9.78 4.57
CA GLY A 69 3.60 10.19 3.24
C GLY A 69 4.64 9.27 2.60
N GLU A 70 5.29 8.39 3.35
CA GLU A 70 6.24 7.42 2.79
C GLU A 70 5.49 6.16 2.34
N PHE A 71 5.76 5.73 1.10
CA PHE A 71 5.13 4.55 0.51
C PHE A 71 6.14 3.72 -0.27
N LEU A 72 5.88 2.41 -0.33
CA LEU A 72 6.48 1.50 -1.29
C LEU A 72 5.56 1.39 -2.50
N LEU A 73 6.02 1.84 -3.66
CA LEU A 73 5.30 1.78 -4.93
C LEU A 73 5.84 0.63 -5.78
N ASN A 74 5.01 -0.35 -6.08
CA ASN A 74 5.30 -1.36 -7.08
C ASN A 74 4.89 -0.83 -8.45
N ILE A 75 5.85 -0.78 -9.38
CA ILE A 75 5.66 -0.30 -10.75
C ILE A 75 5.55 -1.46 -11.73
N ASP A 76 6.21 -2.57 -11.41
CA ASP A 76 6.04 -3.86 -12.06
C ASP A 76 6.39 -4.99 -11.06
N SER A 77 6.45 -6.23 -11.54
CA SER A 77 6.70 -7.40 -10.67
C SER A 77 8.09 -7.39 -10.01
N LYS A 78 9.06 -6.64 -10.53
CA LYS A 78 10.45 -6.63 -10.06
C LYS A 78 10.88 -5.27 -9.49
N ASN A 79 10.25 -4.18 -9.93
CA ASN A 79 10.65 -2.83 -9.58
C ASN A 79 9.73 -2.24 -8.52
N ARG A 80 10.34 -1.92 -7.38
CA ARG A 80 9.70 -1.23 -6.26
C ARG A 80 10.46 0.05 -5.94
N LEU A 81 9.76 1.16 -5.89
CA LEU A 81 10.31 2.45 -5.51
C LEU A 81 9.84 2.83 -4.10
N ARG A 82 10.73 3.43 -3.32
CA ARG A 82 10.33 4.15 -2.11
C ARG A 82 10.03 5.58 -2.53
N ILE A 83 8.82 6.02 -2.29
CA ILE A 83 8.37 7.37 -2.63
C ILE A 83 7.94 8.10 -1.38
N TRP A 84 8.08 9.43 -1.41
CA TRP A 84 7.58 10.32 -0.38
C TRP A 84 6.62 11.31 -1.00
N ILE A 85 5.34 11.12 -0.71
CA ILE A 85 4.24 11.95 -1.21
C ILE A 85 3.96 13.04 -0.18
N ARG A 86 3.95 14.28 -0.67
CA ARG A 86 3.60 15.47 0.12
C ARG A 86 2.79 16.42 -0.76
N ALA A 87 1.72 16.97 -0.19
CA ALA A 87 1.01 18.08 -0.80
C ALA A 87 1.88 19.33 -0.74
N THR A 88 1.98 20.02 -1.87
CA THR A 88 2.55 21.37 -1.98
C THR A 88 1.73 22.37 -1.15
N GLU A 89 2.29 23.55 -0.89
CA GLU A 89 1.59 24.61 -0.15
C GLU A 89 0.27 24.99 -0.82
N LEU A 90 0.29 25.20 -2.14
CA LEU A 90 -0.90 25.50 -2.93
C LEU A 90 -1.97 24.40 -2.82
N GLU A 91 -1.59 23.12 -2.91
CA GLU A 91 -2.53 22.00 -2.76
C GLU A 91 -3.15 21.94 -1.37
N ARG A 92 -2.38 22.27 -0.31
CA ARG A 92 -2.91 22.35 1.06
C ARG A 92 -3.89 23.49 1.21
N GLU A 93 -3.59 24.67 0.66
CA GLU A 93 -4.52 25.81 0.63
C GLU A 93 -5.82 25.44 -0.10
N MET A 94 -5.73 24.83 -1.27
CA MET A 94 -6.90 24.38 -2.04
C MET A 94 -7.73 23.33 -1.31
N MET A 95 -7.11 22.51 -0.43
CA MET A 95 -7.79 21.54 0.42
C MET A 95 -8.32 22.13 1.73
N GLY A 96 -8.17 23.45 1.96
CA GLY A 96 -8.59 24.11 3.21
C GLY A 96 -7.70 23.80 4.41
N GLU A 97 -6.52 23.23 4.16
CA GLU A 97 -5.47 22.97 5.16
C GLU A 97 -4.41 24.09 5.20
N GLY A 98 -4.56 25.11 4.35
CA GLY A 98 -3.76 26.35 4.42
C GLY A 98 -4.19 27.17 5.63
N ASP A 99 -3.28 27.30 6.59
CA ASP A 99 -3.33 28.10 7.81
C ASP A 99 -4.68 28.77 8.13
N SER A 100 -5.53 28.03 8.85
CA SER A 100 -6.35 28.66 9.90
C SER A 100 -5.43 29.01 11.08
N LYS A 101 -4.53 29.99 10.88
CA LYS A 101 -3.92 30.85 11.91
C LYS A 101 -3.02 31.93 11.30
#